data_AF-A0A1F3BM15-F1
#
_entry.id   AF-A0A1F3BM15-F1
#
_cell.length_a   1.000
_cell.length_b   1.000
_cell.length_c   1.000
_cell.angle_alpha   90.00
_cell.angle_beta   90.00
_cell.angle_gamma   90.00
#
_symmetry.space_group_name_H-M   'P 1'
#
loop_
_entity.id
_entity.type
_entity.pdbx_description
1 polymer ?
#
loop_
_entity_poly.entity_id
_entity_poly.type
_entity_poly.pdbx_seq_one_letter_code
_entity_poly.pdbx_strand_id
1 'polypeptide(L)'
;MRRLATTSIDDVVESTVRDVIARAAGSIATAIAQMAAAELEEQLSLTNGLARRPIRAARPRPRREELTKWVADVRARRVPNFVIELTGGLDTKKKIVARYGANAAFEKGKPAPKPK
;
A
#
# COMPACT_ATOMS: atom_id res chain seq x y z
N MET A 1 18.98 57.48 38.42
CA MET A 1 17.87 58.05 37.61
C MET A 1 17.50 57.04 36.53
N ARG A 2 16.30 56.45 36.60
CA ARG A 2 15.83 55.44 35.64
C ARG A 2 15.10 56.18 34.52
N ARG A 3 15.68 56.22 33.31
CA ARG A 3 15.01 56.73 32.12
C ARG A 3 13.85 55.80 31.79
N LEU A 4 12.63 56.29 31.89
CA LEU A 4 11.46 55.63 31.30
C LEU A 4 11.64 55.77 29.79
N ALA A 5 11.82 54.65 29.09
CA ALA A 5 11.84 54.63 27.64
C ALA A 5 10.44 55.05 27.16
N THR A 6 10.34 56.22 26.56
CA THR A 6 9.12 56.69 25.90
C THR A 6 8.90 55.78 24.69
N THR A 7 7.97 54.84 24.80
CA THR A 7 7.56 53.97 23.69
C THR A 7 7.15 54.83 22.50
N SER A 8 7.74 54.60 21.33
CA SER A 8 7.40 55.35 20.12
C SER A 8 6.00 54.95 19.64
N ILE A 9 5.28 55.87 18.99
CA ILE A 9 3.99 55.56 18.36
C ILE A 9 4.15 54.43 17.34
N ASP A 10 5.28 54.39 16.63
CA ASP A 10 5.60 53.34 15.68
C ASP A 10 5.69 51.96 16.34
N ASP A 11 6.23 51.86 17.57
CA ASP A 11 6.31 50.60 18.32
C ASP A 11 4.92 50.09 18.72
N VAL A 12 4.01 51.02 19.05
CA VAL A 12 2.60 50.71 19.38
C VAL A 12 1.84 50.25 18.14
N VAL A 13 2.04 50.91 17.00
CA VAL A 13 1.43 50.52 15.74
C VAL A 13 1.95 49.15 15.30
N GLU A 14 3.27 48.93 15.32
CA GLU A 14 3.87 47.67 14.91
C GLU A 14 3.40 46.49 15.77
N SER A 15 3.37 46.66 17.10
CA SER A 15 2.90 45.61 18.01
C SER A 15 1.41 45.30 17.80
N THR A 16 0.58 46.32 17.59
CA THR A 16 -0.86 46.13 17.33
C THR A 16 -1.10 45.40 16.01
N VAL A 17 -0.38 45.78 14.95
CA VAL A 17 -0.47 45.13 13.62
C VAL A 17 -0.01 43.68 13.70
N ARG A 18 1.10 43.41 14.42
CA ARG A 18 1.62 42.05 14.62
C ARG A 18 0.60 41.13 15.30
N ASP A 19 -0.10 41.63 16.31
CA ASP A 19 -1.13 40.87 17.02
C ASP A 19 -2.34 40.57 16.13
N VAL A 20 -2.75 41.53 15.29
CA VAL A 20 -3.84 41.32 14.32
C VAL A 20 -3.45 40.28 13.28
N ILE A 21 -2.23 40.37 12.73
CA ILE A 21 -1.71 39.40 11.77
C ILE A 21 -1.62 38.01 12.41
N ALA A 22 -1.10 37.89 13.63
CA ALA A 22 -0.99 36.61 14.33
C ALA A 22 -2.36 35.93 14.54
N ARG A 23 -3.40 36.72 14.86
CA ARG A 23 -4.78 36.23 15.00
C ARG A 23 -5.39 35.82 13.66
N ALA A 24 -5.14 36.60 12.60
CA ALA A 24 -5.70 36.35 11.28
C ALA A 24 -4.98 35.21 10.52
N ALA A 25 -3.70 34.98 10.79
CA ALA A 25 -2.85 34.03 10.06
C ALA A 25 -3.43 32.61 10.05
N GLY A 26 -3.95 32.13 11.19
CA GLY A 26 -4.57 30.81 11.29
C GLY A 26 -5.84 30.68 10.43
N SER A 27 -6.69 31.72 10.43
CA SER A 27 -7.90 31.76 9.61
C SER A 27 -7.57 31.83 8.11
N ILE A 28 -6.56 32.62 7.74
CA ILE A 28 -6.09 32.75 6.36
C ILE A 28 -5.49 31.41 5.88
N ALA A 29 -4.65 30.79 6.70
CA ALA A 29 -4.07 29.47 6.38
C ALA A 29 -5.16 28.41 6.20
N THR A 30 -6.19 28.42 7.05
CA THR A 30 -7.32 27.51 6.94
C THR A 30 -8.12 27.75 5.65
N ALA A 31 -8.39 29.00 5.31
CA ALA A 31 -9.10 29.35 4.07
C ALA A 31 -8.30 28.94 2.83
N ILE A 32 -6.99 29.19 2.81
CA ILE A 32 -6.10 28.75 1.72
C ILE A 32 -6.08 27.22 1.60
N ALA A 33 -5.98 26.51 2.73
CA ALA A 33 -6.01 25.04 2.73
C ALA A 33 -7.33 24.50 2.19
N GLN A 34 -8.46 25.12 2.52
CA GLN A 34 -9.78 24.74 2.01
C GLN A 34 -9.89 24.99 0.50
N MET A 35 -9.42 26.14 0.01
CA MET A 35 -9.40 26.44 -1.43
C MET A 35 -8.52 25.46 -2.20
N ALA A 36 -7.31 25.18 -1.71
CA ALA A 36 -6.40 24.22 -2.32
C ALA A 36 -6.98 22.79 -2.32
N ALA A 37 -7.66 22.38 -1.25
CA ALA A 37 -8.32 21.09 -1.18
C ALA A 37 -9.48 20.97 -2.19
N ALA A 38 -10.26 22.05 -2.37
CA ALA A 38 -11.34 22.10 -3.35
C ALA A 38 -10.83 21.99 -4.80
N GLU A 39 -9.80 22.77 -5.16
CA GLU A 39 -9.18 22.70 -6.48
C GLU A 39 -8.58 21.32 -6.77
N LEU A 40 -7.97 20.69 -5.77
CA LEU A 40 -7.37 19.36 -5.92
C LEU A 40 -8.43 18.27 -6.09
N GLU A 41 -9.56 18.36 -5.38
CA GLU A 41 -10.70 17.43 -5.58
C GLU A 41 -11.35 17.65 -6.95
N GLU A 42 -11.44 18.89 -7.45
CA GLU A 42 -11.93 19.17 -8.81
C GLU A 42 -11.02 18.55 -9.87
N GLN A 43 -9.70 18.78 -9.77
CA GLN A 43 -8.72 18.17 -10.67
C GLN A 43 -8.77 16.63 -10.64
N LEU A 44 -8.90 16.05 -9.44
CA LEU A 44 -9.03 14.61 -9.26
C LEU A 44 -10.37 14.06 -9.78
N SER A 45 -11.45 14.83 -9.70
CA SER A 45 -12.76 14.45 -10.23
C SER A 45 -12.78 14.45 -11.76
N LEU A 46 -12.08 15.40 -12.37
CA LEU A 46 -11.89 15.45 -13.82
C LEU A 46 -10.98 14.33 -14.35
N THR A 47 -9.98 13.90 -13.58
CA THR A 47 -9.09 12.79 -13.97
C THR A 47 -9.65 11.41 -13.62
N ASN A 48 -10.44 11.28 -12.56
CA ASN A 48 -10.99 10.00 -12.11
C ASN A 48 -12.48 9.88 -12.45
N GLY A 49 -12.78 9.62 -13.72
CA GLY A 49 -14.07 9.06 -14.14
C GLY A 49 -14.37 7.64 -13.60
N LEU A 50 -13.69 7.20 -12.53
CA LEU A 50 -13.88 5.92 -11.89
C LEU A 50 -14.18 6.15 -10.41
N ALA A 51 -15.45 5.98 -10.07
CA ALA A 51 -15.98 6.07 -8.72
C ALA A 51 -15.04 5.41 -7.69
N ARG A 52 -14.63 6.19 -6.67
CA ARG A 52 -13.87 5.72 -5.50
C ARG A 52 -14.74 4.71 -4.74
N ARG A 53 -14.65 3.43 -5.12
CA ARG A 53 -15.18 2.31 -4.35
C ARG A 53 -14.39 2.24 -3.04
N PRO A 54 -15.03 2.11 -1.86
CA PRO A 54 -14.32 2.11 -0.58
C PRO A 54 -13.30 0.96 -0.55
N ILE A 55 -12.02 1.33 -0.53
CA ILE A 55 -10.91 0.39 -0.42
C ILE A 55 -10.88 -0.07 1.03
N ARG A 56 -11.55 -1.20 1.31
CA ARG A 56 -11.31 -1.95 2.55
C ARG A 56 -9.81 -2.23 2.62
N ALA A 57 -9.17 -1.80 3.70
CA ALA A 57 -7.74 -1.94 3.95
C ALA A 57 -7.26 -3.33 3.50
N ALA A 58 -6.43 -3.35 2.46
CA ALA A 58 -5.88 -4.58 1.94
C ALA A 58 -4.97 -5.16 3.03
N ARG A 59 -5.42 -6.27 3.65
CA ARG A 59 -4.61 -7.02 4.60
C ARG A 59 -3.23 -7.28 3.97
N PRO A 60 -2.11 -7.03 4.68
CA PRO A 60 -0.78 -7.20 4.13
C PRO A 60 -0.67 -8.62 3.56
N ARG A 61 -0.37 -8.71 2.25
CA ARG A 61 -0.17 -9.99 1.59
C ARG A 61 1.00 -10.68 2.30
N PRO A 62 0.84 -11.93 2.78
CA PRO A 62 1.97 -12.65 3.35
C PRO A 62 3.09 -12.67 2.30
N ARG A 63 4.31 -12.33 2.74
CA ARG A 63 5.51 -12.44 1.90
C ARG A 63 5.51 -13.84 1.29
N ARG A 64 5.83 -13.96 0.00
CA ARG A 64 5.94 -15.25 -0.69
C ARG A 64 7.00 -16.09 0.01
N GLU A 65 6.60 -16.85 1.02
CA GLU A 65 7.41 -17.93 1.57
C GLU A 65 7.68 -18.90 0.41
N GLU A 66 8.95 -19.26 0.23
CA GLU A 66 9.33 -20.22 -0.81
C GLU A 66 8.62 -21.54 -0.54
N LEU A 67 7.79 -21.99 -1.49
CA LEU A 67 7.03 -23.23 -1.36
C LEU A 67 7.99 -24.43 -1.46
N THR A 68 8.37 -25.00 -0.33
CA THR A 68 9.29 -26.15 -0.24
C THR A 68 8.60 -27.49 -0.49
N LYS A 69 7.27 -27.54 -0.30
CA LYS A 69 6.45 -28.74 -0.45
C LYS A 69 5.19 -28.44 -1.26
N TRP A 70 4.88 -29.32 -2.20
CA TRP A 70 3.67 -29.24 -3.01
C TRP A 70 3.01 -30.61 -3.08
N VAL A 71 1.69 -30.65 -2.96
CA VAL A 71 0.90 -31.88 -2.99
C VAL A 71 -0.14 -31.75 -4.09
N ALA A 72 -0.35 -32.80 -4.87
CA ALA A 72 -1.41 -32.88 -5.87
C ALA A 72 -2.80 -33.11 -5.23
N ASP A 73 -3.17 -32.27 -4.27
CA ASP A 73 -4.44 -32.30 -3.55
C ASP A 73 -5.52 -31.46 -4.26
N VAL A 74 -6.76 -31.42 -3.77
CA VAL A 74 -7.84 -30.62 -4.39
C VAL A 74 -7.54 -29.12 -4.39
N ARG A 75 -6.81 -28.62 -3.38
CA ARG A 75 -6.53 -27.19 -3.18
C ARG A 75 -5.36 -26.68 -4.03
N ALA A 76 -4.55 -27.57 -4.60
CA ALA A 76 -3.45 -27.22 -5.47
C ALA A 76 -3.96 -26.51 -6.72
N ARG A 77 -3.68 -25.20 -6.81
CA ARG A 77 -4.12 -24.32 -7.91
C ARG A 77 -3.12 -24.29 -9.06
N ARG A 78 -1.82 -24.22 -8.75
CA ARG A 78 -0.72 -24.11 -9.73
C ARG A 78 0.35 -25.14 -9.39
N VAL A 79 1.00 -25.67 -10.43
CA VAL A 79 2.21 -26.50 -10.31
C VAL A 79 3.43 -25.57 -10.18
N PRO A 80 4.22 -25.66 -9.10
CA PRO A 80 5.46 -24.90 -8.93
C PRO A 80 6.58 -25.40 -9.85
N ASN A 81 7.52 -24.53 -10.20
CA ASN A 81 8.64 -24.86 -11.11
C ASN A 81 9.46 -26.07 -10.62
N PHE A 82 9.75 -26.18 -9.32
CA PHE A 82 10.52 -27.30 -8.78
C PHE A 82 9.83 -28.66 -9.03
N VAL A 83 8.50 -28.69 -9.08
CA VAL A 83 7.75 -29.91 -9.40
C VAL A 83 7.85 -30.21 -10.90
N ILE A 84 7.78 -29.19 -11.75
CA ILE A 84 7.96 -29.34 -13.21
C ILE A 84 9.35 -29.92 -13.51
N GLU A 85 10.38 -29.37 -12.88
CA GLU A 85 11.77 -29.84 -12.99
C GLU A 85 11.91 -31.29 -12.50
N LEU A 86 11.38 -31.62 -11.32
CA LEU A 86 11.42 -32.98 -10.75
C LEU A 86 10.66 -34.02 -11.58
N THR A 87 9.60 -33.62 -12.28
CA THR A 87 8.75 -34.52 -13.06
C THR A 87 9.16 -34.63 -14.53
N GLY A 88 10.24 -33.96 -14.93
CA GLY A 88 10.73 -33.95 -16.31
C GLY A 88 9.82 -33.18 -17.27
N GLY A 89 9.17 -32.10 -16.80
CA GLY A 89 8.39 -31.20 -17.64
C GLY A 89 6.86 -31.30 -17.50
N LEU A 90 6.33 -31.94 -16.46
CA LEU A 90 4.87 -31.95 -16.24
C LEU A 90 4.39 -30.62 -15.65
N ASP A 91 3.86 -29.77 -16.52
CA ASP A 91 3.41 -28.40 -16.25
C ASP A 91 2.01 -28.27 -15.61
N THR A 92 1.20 -29.33 -15.69
CA THR A 92 -0.20 -29.31 -15.25
C THR A 92 -0.48 -30.34 -14.18
N LYS A 93 -1.30 -29.96 -13.20
CA LYS A 93 -1.75 -30.86 -12.12
C LYS A 93 -2.40 -32.12 -12.67
N LYS A 94 -3.15 -32.02 -13.78
CA LYS A 94 -3.77 -33.17 -14.45
C LYS A 94 -2.73 -34.19 -14.91
N LYS A 95 -1.64 -33.75 -15.55
CA LYS A 95 -0.55 -34.64 -15.98
C LYS A 95 0.16 -35.29 -14.79
N ILE A 96 0.40 -34.52 -13.73
CA ILE A 96 1.02 -35.04 -12.50
C ILE A 96 0.14 -36.10 -11.84
N VAL A 97 -1.16 -35.83 -11.68
CA VAL A 97 -2.11 -36.79 -11.10
C VAL A 97 -2.21 -38.05 -11.97
N ALA A 98 -2.18 -37.92 -13.30
CA ALA A 98 -2.18 -39.07 -14.20
C ALA A 98 -0.96 -39.97 -14.04
N ARG A 99 0.23 -39.39 -13.75
CA ARG A 99 1.50 -40.14 -13.65
C ARG A 99 1.86 -40.58 -12.23
N TYR A 100 1.50 -39.80 -11.21
CA TYR A 100 1.91 -40.03 -9.82
C TYR A 100 0.73 -40.31 -8.89
N GLY A 101 -0.51 -40.23 -9.39
CA GLY A 101 -1.71 -40.38 -8.60
C GLY A 101 -2.16 -39.12 -7.87
N ALA A 102 -3.38 -39.17 -7.32
CA ALA A 102 -3.91 -38.12 -6.47
C ALA A 102 -3.12 -38.06 -5.14
N ASN A 103 -2.95 -36.86 -4.60
CA ASN A 103 -2.20 -36.60 -3.35
C ASN A 103 -0.69 -36.94 -3.41
N ALA A 104 -0.11 -37.09 -4.60
CA ALA A 104 1.35 -37.19 -4.75
C ALA A 104 2.03 -35.96 -4.14
N ALA A 105 3.01 -36.18 -3.26
CA ALA A 105 3.74 -35.15 -2.55
C ALA A 105 5.15 -34.97 -3.15
N PHE A 106 5.52 -33.73 -3.44
CA PHE A 106 6.81 -33.32 -3.97
C PHE A 106 7.47 -32.35 -2.99
N GLU A 107 8.73 -32.61 -2.65
CA GLU A 107 9.52 -31.78 -1.74
C GLU A 107 10.81 -31.36 -2.45
N LYS A 108 11.15 -30.08 -2.38
CA LYS A 108 12.35 -29.51 -3.00
C LYS A 108 13.59 -30.21 -2.42
N GLY A 109 14.43 -30.78 -3.30
CA GLY A 109 15.64 -31.52 -2.92
C GLY A 109 15.46 -33.01 -2.62
N LYS A 110 14.23 -33.53 -2.60
CA LYS A 110 13.96 -34.97 -2.51
C LYS A 110 13.64 -35.56 -3.90
N PRO A 111 13.90 -36.85 -4.11
CA PRO A 111 13.51 -37.52 -5.35
C PRO A 111 11.99 -37.47 -5.52
N ALA A 112 11.55 -37.48 -6.78
CA ALA A 112 10.13 -37.53 -7.11
C ALA A 112 9.46 -38.79 -6.50
N PRO A 113 8.18 -38.69 -6.09
CA PRO A 113 7.42 -39.85 -5.63
C PRO A 113 7.35 -40.91 -6.74
N LYS A 114 7.15 -42.17 -6.36
CA LYS A 114 7.04 -43.26 -7.34
C LYS A 114 5.83 -43.01 -8.26
N PRO A 115 5.99 -43.14 -9.60
CA PRO A 115 4.86 -43.11 -10.52
C PRO A 115 3.85 -44.20 -10.16
N LYS A 116 2.56 -43.90 -10.39
CA LYS A 116 1.46 -44.83 -10.21
C LYS A 116 1.24 -45.65 -11.49
#